data_AF-A0A941EYQ2-F1
#
_entry.id   AF-A0A941EYQ2-F1
#
_cell.length_a   1.000
_cell.length_b   1.000
_cell.length_c   1.000
_cell.angle_alpha   90.00
_cell.angle_beta   90.00
_cell.angle_gamma   90.00
#
_symmetry.space_group_name_H-M   'P 1'
#
loop_
_entity.id
_entity.type
_entity.pdbx_description
1 polymer ?
#
loop_
_entity_poly.entity_id
_entity_poly.type
_entity_poly.pdbx_seq_one_letter_code
_entity_poly.pdbx_strand_id
1 'polypeptide(L)'
;MQGEWTGELAGPDVWVTCRELIPASSVFAFLAEHREALFPAGMFADMYPSRNGRPSMPPQILAAAVTLQALHGLSDIETVQELRCDLRWKAACGLGLYDTAFDSSLLAYFRRRLSRSADPQRIFTAVRAVVAETGVLKGKTRRALDSTVLDDAVATQDTVTQIIAAIRRVAREVPGADEVAAAVCTAHDYADPGKPKIAWNDEQARAELVDALVTDAIRLLAALPEREHTPKAADALGLLALVADQDVEPAEDSDGRDGRWRITKGTAENRVISTVDPEARHVHKTRSHKQDGYKAHLAVEPATGIYTAVAIRPGSGPEHHEAAVALDLLADDDQETDLDLFGDTAYGSGQASAALLAREHRLFFKPAPLTTAVAGGFSLDDFAIDTTAGQVTCPA
;
A
#
# COMPACT_ATOMS: atom_id res chain seq x y z
N MET A 1 26.85 -15.14 14.74
CA MET A 1 25.73 -15.78 14.02
C MET A 1 24.60 -15.96 14.99
N GLN A 2 23.36 -15.74 14.55
CA GLN A 2 22.13 -15.96 15.32
C GLN A 2 22.05 -17.44 15.75
N GLY A 3 21.03 -17.85 16.50
CA GLY A 3 20.74 -19.27 16.62
C GLY A 3 20.50 -19.82 15.22
N GLU A 4 21.55 -20.37 14.60
CA GLU A 4 21.45 -21.13 13.37
C GLU A 4 20.31 -22.11 13.60
N TRP A 5 19.45 -22.25 12.61
CA TRP A 5 18.50 -23.35 12.64
C TRP A 5 19.33 -24.64 12.78
N THR A 6 19.36 -25.18 14.01
CA THR A 6 20.17 -26.35 14.36
C THR A 6 19.44 -27.65 14.02
N GLY A 7 18.28 -27.57 13.38
CA GLY A 7 17.70 -28.74 12.75
C GLY A 7 18.62 -29.14 11.62
N GLU A 8 19.00 -30.41 11.52
CA GLU A 8 19.44 -30.94 10.24
C GLU A 8 18.19 -31.00 9.34
N LEU A 9 18.35 -30.67 8.05
CA LEU A 9 17.33 -30.98 7.04
C LEU A 9 16.94 -32.44 7.19
N ALA A 10 15.63 -32.72 7.21
CA ALA A 10 15.19 -34.08 7.42
C ALA A 10 15.48 -34.88 6.14
N GLY A 11 16.45 -35.79 6.24
CA GLY A 11 16.90 -36.61 5.11
C GLY A 11 17.91 -35.91 4.20
N PRO A 12 18.29 -36.56 3.10
CA PRO A 12 19.29 -36.03 2.19
C PRO A 12 18.77 -34.77 1.48
N ASP A 13 19.67 -33.81 1.21
CA ASP A 13 19.37 -32.60 0.44
C ASP A 13 18.85 -32.99 -0.95
N VAL A 14 17.68 -32.46 -1.32
CA VAL A 14 17.01 -32.86 -2.57
C VAL A 14 17.76 -32.34 -3.79
N TRP A 15 18.41 -31.18 -3.72
CA TRP A 15 19.20 -30.67 -4.83
C TRP A 15 20.46 -31.51 -5.06
N VAL A 16 21.11 -32.00 -4.00
CA VAL A 16 22.27 -32.90 -4.12
C VAL A 16 21.84 -34.27 -4.66
N THR A 17 20.67 -34.78 -4.23
CA THR A 17 20.26 -36.16 -4.49
C THR A 17 19.45 -36.34 -5.77
N CYS A 18 18.63 -35.36 -6.13
CA CYS A 18 17.62 -35.47 -7.18
C CYS A 18 17.80 -34.44 -8.32
N ARG A 19 18.95 -33.76 -8.41
CA ARG A 19 19.26 -32.75 -9.43
C ARG A 19 18.83 -33.15 -10.84
N GLU A 20 19.23 -34.36 -11.26
CA GLU A 20 19.00 -34.86 -12.62
C GLU A 20 17.52 -35.06 -12.98
N LEU A 21 16.62 -35.06 -11.98
CA LEU A 21 15.17 -35.12 -12.19
C LEU A 21 14.54 -33.74 -12.44
N ILE A 22 15.29 -32.66 -12.19
CA ILE A 22 14.82 -31.29 -12.28
C ILE A 22 15.38 -30.67 -13.56
N PRO A 23 14.53 -30.17 -14.48
CA PRO A 23 15.02 -29.56 -15.71
C PRO A 23 15.96 -28.38 -15.40
N ALA A 24 17.19 -28.40 -15.95
CA ALA A 24 18.19 -27.38 -15.69
C ALA A 24 17.76 -25.97 -16.13
N SER A 25 16.88 -25.86 -17.13
CA SER A 25 16.30 -24.58 -17.58
C SER A 25 15.13 -24.08 -16.72
N SER A 26 14.74 -24.80 -15.67
CA SER A 26 13.62 -24.41 -14.81
C SER A 26 14.05 -23.42 -13.73
N VAL A 27 13.10 -22.59 -13.29
CA VAL A 27 13.30 -21.68 -12.15
C VAL A 27 13.67 -22.42 -10.85
N PHE A 28 13.23 -23.68 -10.71
CA PHE A 28 13.57 -24.52 -9.56
C PHE A 28 15.06 -24.84 -9.51
N ALA A 29 15.65 -25.24 -10.64
CA ALA A 29 17.08 -25.47 -10.74
C ALA A 29 17.86 -24.17 -10.49
N PHE A 30 17.43 -23.07 -11.10
CA PHE A 30 18.05 -21.75 -10.89
C PHE A 30 18.07 -21.35 -9.40
N LEU A 31 16.94 -21.45 -8.69
CA LEU A 31 16.90 -21.16 -7.26
C LEU A 31 17.72 -22.17 -6.44
N ALA A 32 17.70 -23.45 -6.80
CA ALA A 32 18.50 -24.45 -6.11
C ALA A 32 20.02 -24.16 -6.20
N GLU A 33 20.48 -23.59 -7.32
CA GLU A 33 21.88 -23.19 -7.54
C GLU A 33 22.22 -21.83 -6.89
N HIS A 34 21.30 -20.88 -6.89
CA HIS A 34 21.62 -19.47 -6.61
C HIS A 34 20.94 -18.89 -5.36
N ARG A 35 20.02 -19.59 -4.68
CA ARG A 35 19.23 -19.03 -3.55
C ARG A 35 20.08 -18.40 -2.45
N GLU A 36 21.26 -18.92 -2.15
CA GLU A 36 22.12 -18.41 -1.08
C GLU A 36 22.78 -17.08 -1.46
N ALA A 37 23.05 -16.88 -2.75
CA ALA A 37 23.53 -15.61 -3.28
C ALA A 37 22.37 -14.59 -3.40
N LEU A 38 21.18 -15.04 -3.81
CA LEU A 38 20.01 -14.18 -3.96
C LEU A 38 19.42 -13.73 -2.61
N PHE A 39 19.36 -14.64 -1.65
CA PHE A 39 18.74 -14.44 -0.35
C PHE A 39 19.70 -14.85 0.78
N PRO A 40 20.85 -14.15 0.94
CA PRO A 40 21.80 -14.50 1.99
C PRO A 40 21.16 -14.30 3.37
N ALA A 41 21.48 -15.15 4.35
CA ALA A 41 20.83 -15.11 5.67
C ALA A 41 20.91 -13.73 6.36
N GLY A 42 22.02 -13.00 6.15
CA GLY A 42 22.21 -11.64 6.66
C GLY A 42 21.21 -10.62 6.10
N MET A 43 20.63 -10.87 4.93
CA MET A 43 19.60 -10.04 4.30
C MET A 43 18.36 -9.89 5.18
N PHE A 44 18.09 -10.78 6.14
CA PHE A 44 16.86 -10.73 6.94
C PHE A 44 17.10 -10.44 8.42
N ALA A 45 18.31 -10.04 8.79
CA ALA A 45 18.70 -9.91 10.20
C ALA A 45 17.84 -8.91 10.99
N ASP A 46 17.39 -7.83 10.36
CA ASP A 46 16.54 -6.79 10.97
C ASP A 46 15.12 -7.28 11.30
N MET A 47 14.61 -8.29 10.58
CA MET A 47 13.28 -8.86 10.81
C MET A 47 13.20 -9.73 12.08
N TYR A 48 14.33 -10.10 12.68
CA TYR A 48 14.43 -11.04 13.80
C TYR A 48 15.36 -10.50 14.91
N PRO A 49 15.00 -9.40 15.60
CA PRO A 49 15.89 -8.70 16.54
C PRO A 49 16.09 -9.44 17.87
N SER A 50 15.19 -10.35 18.26
CA SER A 50 15.30 -11.08 19.52
C SER A 50 16.31 -12.23 19.42
N ARG A 51 17.24 -12.27 20.38
CA ARG A 51 18.15 -13.41 20.59
C ARG A 51 17.51 -14.55 21.40
N ASN A 52 16.35 -14.28 22.01
CA ASN A 52 15.63 -15.20 22.87
C ASN A 52 14.36 -15.66 22.14
N GLY A 53 14.31 -16.93 21.74
CA GLY A 53 13.16 -17.52 21.06
C GLY A 53 13.45 -18.92 20.53
N ARG A 54 12.39 -19.67 20.20
CA ARG A 54 12.52 -20.94 19.47
C ARG A 54 13.14 -20.67 18.10
N PRO A 55 14.08 -21.49 17.61
CA PRO A 55 14.64 -21.34 16.27
C PRO A 55 13.51 -21.29 15.24
N SER A 56 13.46 -20.22 14.45
CA SER A 56 12.53 -20.13 13.32
C SER A 56 13.07 -20.91 12.12
N MET A 57 12.21 -21.23 11.16
CA MET A 57 12.67 -21.61 9.83
C MET A 57 13.60 -20.50 9.30
N PRO A 58 14.73 -20.83 8.66
CA PRO A 58 15.61 -19.84 8.06
C PRO A 58 14.85 -18.95 7.08
N PRO A 59 14.93 -17.61 7.21
CA PRO A 59 14.16 -16.68 6.38
C PRO A 59 14.49 -16.77 4.89
N GLN A 60 15.70 -17.21 4.52
CA GLN A 60 16.08 -17.46 3.13
C GLN A 60 15.25 -18.57 2.46
N ILE A 61 14.82 -19.58 3.22
CA ILE A 61 13.92 -20.64 2.73
C ILE A 61 12.53 -20.05 2.47
N LEU A 62 12.06 -19.18 3.37
CA LEU A 62 10.78 -18.49 3.22
C LEU A 62 10.82 -17.52 2.02
N ALA A 63 11.94 -16.83 1.79
CA ALA A 63 12.14 -15.93 0.65
C ALA A 63 12.07 -16.68 -0.69
N ALA A 64 12.75 -17.84 -0.81
CA ALA A 64 12.65 -18.70 -1.98
C ALA A 64 11.22 -19.22 -2.19
N ALA A 65 10.56 -19.66 -1.10
CA ALA A 65 9.19 -20.15 -1.14
C ALA A 65 8.19 -19.08 -1.61
N VAL A 66 8.25 -17.84 -1.10
CA VAL A 66 7.35 -16.77 -1.54
C VAL A 66 7.63 -16.31 -2.98
N THR A 67 8.87 -16.44 -3.44
CA THR A 67 9.23 -16.14 -4.83
C THR A 67 8.56 -17.15 -5.78
N LEU A 68 8.67 -18.44 -5.48
CA LEU A 68 7.96 -19.49 -6.25
C LEU A 68 6.44 -19.36 -6.11
N GLN A 69 5.94 -19.06 -4.91
CA GLN A 69 4.52 -18.81 -4.67
C GLN A 69 3.97 -17.74 -5.62
N ALA A 70 4.68 -16.61 -5.75
CA ALA A 70 4.29 -15.52 -6.63
C ALA A 70 4.33 -15.93 -8.12
N LEU A 71 5.38 -16.63 -8.54
CA LEU A 71 5.52 -17.10 -9.92
C LEU A 71 4.46 -18.12 -10.34
N HIS A 72 4.00 -18.94 -9.39
CA HIS A 72 3.00 -19.99 -9.63
C HIS A 72 1.57 -19.59 -9.24
N GLY A 73 1.37 -18.43 -8.62
CA GLY A 73 0.04 -17.95 -8.21
C GLY A 73 -0.63 -18.82 -7.15
N LEU A 74 0.15 -19.40 -6.22
CA LEU A 74 -0.37 -20.34 -5.21
C LEU A 74 -0.78 -19.66 -3.91
N SER A 75 -1.79 -20.22 -3.22
CA SER A 75 -2.08 -19.87 -1.83
C SER A 75 -0.97 -20.34 -0.87
N ASP A 76 -0.99 -19.85 0.37
CA ASP A 76 -0.01 -20.27 1.39
C ASP A 76 -0.12 -21.78 1.70
N ILE A 77 -1.35 -22.32 1.66
CA ILE A 77 -1.60 -23.75 1.92
C ILE A 77 -1.07 -24.59 0.75
N GLU A 78 -1.37 -24.19 -0.49
CA GLU A 78 -0.87 -24.87 -1.69
C GLU A 78 0.67 -24.80 -1.76
N THR A 79 1.26 -23.66 -1.45
CA THR A 79 2.73 -23.49 -1.40
C THR A 79 3.39 -24.45 -0.43
N VAL A 80 2.84 -24.59 0.79
CA VAL A 80 3.35 -25.56 1.76
C VAL A 80 3.12 -27.01 1.30
N GLN A 81 2.02 -27.28 0.61
CA GLN A 81 1.75 -28.60 0.04
C GLN A 81 2.77 -28.96 -1.06
N GLU A 82 3.12 -28.02 -1.94
CA GLU A 82 4.19 -28.19 -2.92
C GLU A 82 5.55 -28.43 -2.26
N LEU A 83 5.91 -27.64 -1.22
CA LEU A 83 7.15 -27.85 -0.45
C LEU A 83 7.22 -29.23 0.24
N ARG A 84 6.07 -29.85 0.52
CA ARG A 84 5.99 -31.20 1.11
C ARG A 84 6.14 -32.30 0.06
N CYS A 85 5.51 -32.13 -1.10
CA CYS A 85 5.29 -33.23 -2.04
C CYS A 85 6.06 -33.11 -3.37
N ASP A 86 6.56 -31.94 -3.72
CA ASP A 86 7.27 -31.71 -4.98
C ASP A 86 8.78 -31.55 -4.75
N LEU A 87 9.56 -32.46 -5.35
CA LEU A 87 11.02 -32.45 -5.29
C LEU A 87 11.62 -31.17 -5.87
N ARG A 88 10.97 -30.54 -6.86
CA ARG A 88 11.41 -29.29 -7.48
C ARG A 88 11.36 -28.15 -6.48
N TRP A 89 10.26 -28.04 -5.73
CA TRP A 89 10.09 -27.03 -4.68
C TRP A 89 11.04 -27.26 -3.51
N LYS A 90 11.23 -28.52 -3.10
CA LYS A 90 12.20 -28.87 -2.06
C LYS A 90 13.62 -28.48 -2.45
N ALA A 91 14.07 -28.84 -3.67
CA ALA A 91 15.39 -28.46 -4.15
C ALA A 91 15.58 -26.94 -4.21
N ALA A 92 14.62 -26.22 -4.80
CA ALA A 92 14.67 -24.77 -4.95
C ALA A 92 14.75 -24.03 -3.61
N CYS A 93 14.11 -24.57 -2.56
CA CYS A 93 14.11 -23.97 -1.22
C CYS A 93 15.17 -24.56 -0.29
N GLY A 94 16.03 -25.48 -0.76
CA GLY A 94 17.06 -26.12 0.07
C GLY A 94 16.51 -27.00 1.17
N LEU A 95 15.42 -27.72 0.90
CA LEU A 95 14.81 -28.70 1.81
C LEU A 95 15.33 -30.12 1.55
N GLY A 96 15.38 -30.91 2.61
CA GLY A 96 15.65 -32.34 2.57
C GLY A 96 14.44 -33.17 2.11
N LEU A 97 14.72 -34.40 1.70
CA LEU A 97 13.72 -35.31 1.14
C LEU A 97 12.55 -35.59 2.11
N TYR A 98 12.83 -35.69 3.41
CA TYR A 98 11.84 -36.00 4.45
C TYR A 98 11.28 -34.77 5.14
N ASP A 99 11.69 -33.55 4.77
CA ASP A 99 11.17 -32.34 5.38
C ASP A 99 9.66 -32.19 5.14
N THR A 100 8.93 -31.87 6.20
CA THR A 100 7.48 -31.60 6.12
C THR A 100 7.17 -30.11 5.93
N ALA A 101 8.21 -29.34 5.57
CA ALA A 101 8.22 -27.88 5.48
C ALA A 101 7.80 -27.24 6.81
N PHE A 102 6.83 -26.34 6.79
CA PHE A 102 6.36 -25.58 7.96
C PHE A 102 4.84 -25.40 7.91
N ASP A 103 4.26 -24.80 8.96
CA ASP A 103 2.86 -24.38 8.94
C ASP A 103 2.65 -23.18 8.00
N SER A 104 1.58 -23.18 7.21
CA SER A 104 1.33 -22.15 6.18
C SER A 104 1.23 -20.73 6.73
N SER A 105 0.83 -20.56 8.00
CA SER A 105 0.80 -19.25 8.65
C SER A 105 2.18 -18.58 8.70
N LEU A 106 3.27 -19.35 8.63
CA LEU A 106 4.62 -18.81 8.65
C LEU A 106 4.92 -17.90 7.44
N LEU A 107 4.33 -18.16 6.27
CA LEU A 107 4.47 -17.30 5.09
C LEU A 107 3.80 -15.93 5.32
N ALA A 108 2.61 -15.93 5.94
CA ALA A 108 1.92 -14.71 6.33
C ALA A 108 2.71 -13.91 7.38
N TYR A 109 3.30 -14.57 8.37
CA TYR A 109 4.16 -13.91 9.36
C TYR A 109 5.44 -13.36 8.74
N PHE A 110 6.05 -14.09 7.80
CA PHE A 110 7.24 -13.64 7.07
C PHE A 110 6.96 -12.36 6.28
N ARG A 111 5.90 -12.35 5.46
CA ARG A 111 5.51 -11.15 4.68
C ARG A 111 5.17 -9.97 5.58
N ARG A 112 4.51 -10.20 6.73
CA ARG A 112 4.22 -9.15 7.73
C ARG A 112 5.47 -8.57 8.40
N ARG A 113 6.50 -9.39 8.61
CA ARG A 113 7.79 -8.91 9.12
C ARG A 113 8.54 -8.14 8.04
N LEU A 114 8.50 -8.63 6.81
CA LEU A 114 9.14 -7.97 5.66
C LEU A 114 8.52 -6.58 5.43
N SER A 115 7.20 -6.45 5.49
CA SER A 115 6.53 -5.16 5.34
C SER A 115 6.85 -4.13 6.42
N ARG A 116 7.33 -4.57 7.59
CA ARG A 116 7.72 -3.71 8.73
C ARG A 116 9.24 -3.53 8.84
N SER A 117 9.98 -4.12 7.91
CA SER A 117 11.44 -4.10 7.90
C SER A 117 11.97 -2.78 7.34
N ALA A 118 13.26 -2.50 7.53
CA ALA A 118 13.86 -1.27 6.99
C ALA A 118 13.93 -1.26 5.46
N ASP A 119 13.88 -2.44 4.84
CA ASP A 119 13.87 -2.63 3.38
C ASP A 119 12.80 -3.68 2.98
N PRO A 120 11.52 -3.27 2.83
CA PRO A 120 10.45 -4.20 2.45
C PRO A 120 10.58 -4.78 1.04
N GLN A 121 11.35 -4.15 0.15
CA GLN A 121 11.45 -4.50 -1.26
C GLN A 121 12.69 -5.36 -1.59
N ARG A 122 13.44 -5.83 -0.58
CA ARG A 122 14.70 -6.58 -0.78
C ARG A 122 14.58 -7.81 -1.68
N ILE A 123 13.45 -8.55 -1.63
CA ILE A 123 13.22 -9.71 -2.51
C ILE A 123 13.01 -9.25 -3.95
N PHE A 124 12.19 -8.22 -4.16
CA PHE A 124 11.95 -7.65 -5.49
C PHE A 124 13.23 -7.08 -6.09
N THR A 125 14.02 -6.38 -5.28
CA THR A 125 15.34 -5.85 -5.66
C THR A 125 16.32 -6.95 -6.08
N ALA A 126 16.37 -8.06 -5.34
CA ALA A 126 17.20 -9.21 -5.71
C ALA A 126 16.76 -9.85 -7.04
N VAL A 127 15.44 -9.98 -7.27
CA VAL A 127 14.91 -10.46 -8.56
C VAL A 127 15.25 -9.49 -9.70
N ARG A 128 15.17 -8.18 -9.47
CA ARG A 128 15.55 -7.17 -10.46
C ARG A 128 17.03 -7.22 -10.83
N ALA A 129 17.91 -7.52 -9.87
CA ALA A 129 19.32 -7.73 -10.17
C ALA A 129 19.52 -8.90 -11.14
N VAL A 130 18.79 -10.01 -10.96
CA VAL A 130 18.80 -11.14 -11.92
C VAL A 130 18.29 -10.73 -13.29
N VAL A 131 17.20 -9.96 -13.36
CA VAL A 131 16.65 -9.44 -14.62
C VAL A 131 17.69 -8.57 -15.35
N ALA A 132 18.43 -7.73 -14.62
CA ALA A 132 19.50 -6.91 -15.17
C ALA A 132 20.69 -7.75 -15.67
N GLU A 133 21.17 -8.70 -14.85
CA GLU A 133 22.32 -9.56 -15.18
C GLU A 133 22.05 -10.47 -16.38
N THR A 134 20.84 -11.00 -16.49
CA THR A 134 20.44 -11.84 -17.63
C THR A 134 20.27 -11.03 -18.93
N GLY A 135 20.11 -9.70 -18.83
CA GLY A 135 19.86 -8.84 -19.97
C GLY A 135 18.55 -9.14 -20.70
N VAL A 136 17.57 -9.76 -20.02
CA VAL A 136 16.28 -10.15 -20.65
C VAL A 136 15.49 -8.94 -21.16
N LEU A 137 15.72 -7.76 -20.59
CA LEU A 137 15.13 -6.48 -21.02
C LEU A 137 15.96 -5.76 -22.10
N LYS A 138 17.14 -6.28 -22.49
CA LYS A 138 18.02 -5.60 -23.44
C LYS A 138 17.33 -5.42 -24.79
N GLY A 139 17.23 -4.17 -25.24
CA GLY A 139 16.54 -3.80 -26.48
C GLY A 139 15.01 -3.81 -26.39
N LYS A 140 14.44 -3.97 -25.19
CA LYS A 140 13.01 -3.84 -24.93
C LYS A 140 12.69 -2.41 -24.49
N THR A 141 12.19 -1.61 -25.42
CA THR A 141 11.91 -0.18 -25.18
C THR A 141 10.49 0.10 -24.72
N ARG A 142 9.60 -0.89 -24.64
CA ARG A 142 8.20 -0.67 -24.29
C ARG A 142 8.01 -0.72 -22.78
N ARG A 143 7.22 0.21 -22.25
CA ARG A 143 6.70 0.17 -20.87
C ARG A 143 5.21 0.43 -20.89
N ALA A 144 4.42 -0.52 -20.40
CA ALA A 144 2.99 -0.36 -20.17
C ALA A 144 2.75 0.00 -18.71
N LEU A 145 2.11 1.15 -18.50
CA LEU A 145 1.70 1.64 -17.19
C LEU A 145 0.22 1.34 -16.96
N ASP A 146 -0.07 0.75 -15.80
CA ASP A 146 -1.45 0.46 -15.40
C ASP A 146 -1.62 0.56 -13.89
N SER A 147 -2.85 0.75 -13.44
CA SER A 147 -3.18 0.73 -12.01
C SER A 147 -4.39 -0.14 -11.70
N THR A 148 -4.37 -0.78 -10.53
CA THR A 148 -5.48 -1.56 -10.01
C THR A 148 -5.75 -1.21 -8.56
N VAL A 149 -7.01 -1.37 -8.14
CA VAL A 149 -7.40 -1.16 -6.76
C VAL A 149 -7.20 -2.45 -5.99
N LEU A 150 -6.54 -2.35 -4.84
CA LEU A 150 -6.42 -3.41 -3.86
C LEU A 150 -7.41 -3.12 -2.73
N ASP A 151 -8.26 -4.08 -2.43
CA ASP A 151 -9.18 -3.99 -1.30
C ASP A 151 -8.40 -3.84 0.01
N ASP A 152 -8.88 -2.96 0.88
CA ASP A 152 -8.46 -2.99 2.26
C ASP A 152 -9.08 -4.18 3.00
N ALA A 153 -8.45 -4.52 4.14
CA ALA A 153 -8.93 -5.56 5.04
C ALA A 153 -9.58 -4.96 6.30
N VAL A 154 -10.06 -3.70 6.22
CA VAL A 154 -10.65 -2.99 7.37
C VAL A 154 -12.09 -2.58 7.07
N ALA A 155 -12.89 -2.49 8.13
CA ALA A 155 -14.24 -1.99 8.00
C ALA A 155 -14.24 -0.47 7.85
N THR A 156 -14.96 0.03 6.85
CA THR A 156 -15.26 1.45 6.68
C THR A 156 -16.06 1.97 7.88
N GLN A 157 -15.55 3.01 8.52
CA GLN A 157 -16.13 3.60 9.72
C GLN A 157 -16.89 4.89 9.36
N ASP A 158 -18.10 5.03 9.92
CA ASP A 158 -18.82 6.30 9.94
C ASP A 158 -18.16 7.30 10.90
N THR A 159 -18.50 8.58 10.78
CA THR A 159 -17.91 9.69 11.54
C THR A 159 -17.96 9.47 13.06
N VAL A 160 -19.10 8.99 13.59
CA VAL A 160 -19.26 8.72 15.03
C VAL A 160 -18.30 7.61 15.47
N THR A 161 -18.27 6.51 14.71
CA THR A 161 -17.36 5.39 14.97
C THR A 161 -15.89 5.81 14.91
N GLN A 162 -15.51 6.67 13.97
CA GLN A 162 -14.13 7.16 13.82
C GLN A 162 -13.69 8.03 14.99
N ILE A 163 -14.50 9.02 15.39
CA ILE A 163 -14.15 9.91 16.50
C ILE A 163 -13.99 9.10 17.80
N ILE A 164 -14.92 8.19 18.09
CA ILE A 164 -14.82 7.32 19.27
C ILE A 164 -13.55 6.46 19.24
N ALA A 165 -13.27 5.82 18.09
CA ALA A 165 -12.08 4.98 17.95
C ALA A 165 -10.78 5.77 18.06
N ALA A 166 -10.74 7.00 17.53
CA ALA A 166 -9.59 7.89 17.62
C ALA A 166 -9.36 8.38 19.06
N ILE A 167 -10.41 8.79 19.79
CA ILE A 167 -10.32 9.16 21.22
C ILE A 167 -9.78 7.97 22.04
N ARG A 168 -10.31 6.76 21.82
CA ARG A 168 -9.80 5.54 22.48
C ARG A 168 -8.34 5.25 22.14
N ARG A 169 -7.93 5.51 20.90
CA ARG A 169 -6.53 5.35 20.47
C ARG A 169 -5.63 6.36 21.18
N VAL A 170 -6.03 7.63 21.27
CA VAL A 170 -5.29 8.66 22.02
C VAL A 170 -5.16 8.27 23.49
N ALA A 171 -6.25 7.91 24.16
CA ALA A 171 -6.23 7.50 25.56
C ALA A 171 -5.26 6.33 25.84
N ARG A 172 -5.11 5.40 24.89
CA ARG A 172 -4.23 4.23 25.00
C ARG A 172 -2.77 4.51 24.65
N GLU A 173 -2.52 5.34 23.64
CA GLU A 173 -1.20 5.50 23.03
C GLU A 173 -0.44 6.74 23.52
N VAL A 174 -1.16 7.74 24.04
CA VAL A 174 -0.57 8.97 24.57
C VAL A 174 -0.46 8.86 26.10
N PRO A 175 0.75 8.96 26.68
CA PRO A 175 0.93 8.84 28.13
C PRO A 175 0.09 9.84 28.93
N GLY A 176 -0.73 9.35 29.86
CA GLY A 176 -1.60 10.16 30.72
C GLY A 176 -2.88 10.67 30.04
N ALA A 177 -3.11 10.35 28.77
CA ALA A 177 -4.30 10.80 28.07
C ALA A 177 -5.59 10.06 28.48
N ASP A 178 -5.47 8.90 29.12
CA ASP A 178 -6.57 8.17 29.71
C ASP A 178 -7.21 8.94 30.88
N GLU A 179 -6.40 9.46 31.80
CA GLU A 179 -6.87 10.29 32.91
C GLU A 179 -7.50 11.61 32.40
N VAL A 180 -6.87 12.22 31.40
CA VAL A 180 -7.38 13.45 30.77
C VAL A 180 -8.71 13.18 30.07
N ALA A 181 -8.81 12.12 29.27
CA ALA A 181 -10.04 11.75 28.57
C ALA A 181 -11.17 11.46 29.57
N ALA A 182 -10.89 10.77 30.67
CA ALA A 182 -11.89 10.52 31.72
C ALA A 182 -12.37 11.82 32.41
N ALA A 183 -11.56 12.87 32.43
CA ALA A 183 -11.91 14.15 33.04
C ALA A 183 -12.65 15.11 32.10
N VAL A 184 -12.32 15.10 30.79
CA VAL A 184 -12.80 16.13 29.84
C VAL A 184 -13.84 15.62 28.84
N CYS A 185 -13.87 14.31 28.59
CA CYS A 185 -14.78 13.71 27.62
C CYS A 185 -16.07 13.22 28.30
N THR A 186 -17.21 13.47 27.65
CA THR A 186 -18.55 13.32 28.24
C THR A 186 -19.56 12.62 27.33
N ALA A 187 -19.28 12.53 26.03
CA ALA A 187 -20.23 12.06 25.02
C ALA A 187 -20.50 10.55 25.08
N HIS A 188 -19.52 9.77 25.50
CA HIS A 188 -19.59 8.31 25.54
C HIS A 188 -18.67 7.75 26.63
N ASP A 189 -18.98 6.56 27.15
CA ASP A 189 -18.02 5.81 27.96
C ASP A 189 -16.95 5.20 27.04
N TYR A 190 -15.81 5.89 26.92
CA TYR A 190 -14.74 5.46 26.03
C TYR A 190 -14.06 4.15 26.48
N ALA A 191 -14.30 3.67 27.71
CA ALA A 191 -13.84 2.35 28.15
C ALA A 191 -14.76 1.21 27.68
N ASP A 192 -16.06 1.47 27.43
CA ASP A 192 -17.00 0.49 26.88
C ASP A 192 -16.77 0.35 25.37
N PRO A 193 -16.38 -0.84 24.83
CA PRO A 193 -16.16 -1.04 23.40
C PRO A 193 -17.45 -0.91 22.55
N GLY A 194 -18.62 -0.91 23.17
CA GLY A 194 -19.93 -0.78 22.52
C GLY A 194 -20.17 0.56 21.83
N LYS A 195 -21.29 0.60 21.08
CA LYS A 195 -21.81 1.83 20.47
C LYS A 195 -22.50 2.70 21.53
N PRO A 196 -22.52 4.03 21.35
CA PRO A 196 -23.33 4.93 22.17
C PRO A 196 -24.80 4.47 22.23
N LYS A 197 -25.36 4.45 23.43
CA LYS A 197 -26.73 4.00 23.71
C LYS A 197 -27.71 5.16 23.52
N ILE A 198 -27.91 5.56 22.26
CA ILE A 198 -28.88 6.58 21.86
C ILE A 198 -30.02 5.99 21.03
N ALA A 199 -31.12 6.74 20.89
CA ALA A 199 -32.18 6.44 19.94
C ALA A 199 -31.70 6.77 18.51
N TRP A 200 -31.09 5.81 17.81
CA TRP A 200 -30.52 6.02 16.47
C TRP A 200 -31.53 6.38 15.37
N ASN A 201 -32.81 6.13 15.61
CA ASN A 201 -33.91 6.56 14.74
C ASN A 201 -34.37 8.01 14.99
N ASP A 202 -33.86 8.64 16.05
CA ASP A 202 -34.09 10.05 16.36
C ASP A 202 -32.96 10.89 15.74
N GLU A 203 -33.34 11.94 15.01
CA GLU A 203 -32.40 12.88 14.42
C GLU A 203 -31.75 13.78 15.47
N GLN A 204 -32.52 14.21 16.47
CA GLN A 204 -32.03 15.08 17.53
C GLN A 204 -30.99 14.35 18.40
N ALA A 205 -31.28 13.11 18.80
CA ALA A 205 -30.34 12.30 19.58
C ALA A 205 -29.03 12.02 18.84
N ARG A 206 -29.06 11.91 17.50
CA ARG A 206 -27.85 11.76 16.68
C ARG A 206 -27.06 13.08 16.59
N ALA A 207 -27.75 14.22 16.42
CA ALA A 207 -27.12 15.52 16.39
C ALA A 207 -26.42 15.85 17.73
N GLU A 208 -27.10 15.63 18.86
CA GLU A 208 -26.54 15.84 20.20
C GLU A 208 -25.30 14.96 20.46
N LEU A 209 -25.30 13.73 19.95
CA LEU A 209 -24.14 12.85 20.04
C LEU A 209 -22.96 13.38 19.20
N VAL A 210 -23.21 13.88 17.98
CA VAL A 210 -22.17 14.48 17.13
C VAL A 210 -21.57 15.72 17.80
N ASP A 211 -22.41 16.63 18.30
CA ASP A 211 -22.00 17.81 19.06
C ASP A 211 -21.04 17.43 20.20
N ALA A 212 -21.47 16.47 21.01
CA ALA A 212 -20.71 16.02 22.17
C ALA A 212 -19.39 15.35 21.78
N LEU A 213 -19.39 14.48 20.76
CA LEU A 213 -18.19 13.76 20.32
C LEU A 213 -17.12 14.68 19.73
N VAL A 214 -17.52 15.62 18.87
CA VAL A 214 -16.58 16.60 18.29
C VAL A 214 -16.03 17.50 19.39
N THR A 215 -16.89 17.95 20.30
CA THR A 215 -16.49 18.76 21.44
C THR A 215 -15.52 18.01 22.36
N ASP A 216 -15.76 16.73 22.64
CA ASP A 216 -14.84 15.88 23.41
C ASP A 216 -13.48 15.76 22.74
N ALA A 217 -13.44 15.52 21.42
CA ALA A 217 -12.19 15.44 20.66
C ALA A 217 -11.38 16.75 20.76
N ILE A 218 -12.03 17.90 20.57
CA ILE A 218 -11.40 19.22 20.68
C ILE A 218 -10.88 19.47 22.11
N ARG A 219 -11.69 19.15 23.14
CA ARG A 219 -11.28 19.30 24.55
C ARG A 219 -10.08 18.42 24.89
N LEU A 220 -10.08 17.17 24.43
CA LEU A 220 -8.98 16.25 24.67
C LEU A 220 -7.69 16.74 24.01
N LEU A 221 -7.76 17.17 22.74
CA LEU A 221 -6.61 17.77 22.04
C LEU A 221 -6.09 19.02 22.75
N ALA A 222 -6.99 19.90 23.22
CA ALA A 222 -6.61 21.13 23.92
C ALA A 222 -6.03 20.89 25.34
N ALA A 223 -6.46 19.82 26.02
CA ALA A 223 -6.02 19.48 27.37
C ALA A 223 -4.68 18.74 27.41
N LEU A 224 -4.26 18.14 26.29
CA LEU A 224 -2.98 17.44 26.19
C LEU A 224 -1.86 18.45 25.88
N PRO A 225 -0.82 18.54 26.73
CA PRO A 225 0.23 19.53 26.56
C PRO A 225 1.08 19.21 25.33
N GLU A 226 1.44 20.24 24.55
CA GLU A 226 2.45 20.13 23.49
C GLU A 226 3.79 19.71 24.12
N ARG A 227 4.18 18.46 23.87
CA ARG A 227 5.44 17.86 24.33
C ARG A 227 6.02 17.01 23.21
N GLU A 228 7.30 16.65 23.33
CA GLU A 228 7.85 15.62 22.47
C GLU A 228 7.11 14.30 22.71
N HIS A 229 6.35 13.88 21.69
CA HIS A 229 5.63 12.63 21.69
C HIS A 229 6.44 11.55 20.96
N THR A 230 6.23 10.29 21.35
CA THR A 230 6.68 9.18 20.51
C THR A 230 5.96 9.27 19.15
N PRO A 231 6.53 8.74 18.05
CA PRO A 231 5.85 8.76 16.74
C PRO A 231 4.42 8.21 16.81
N LYS A 232 4.23 7.12 17.56
CA LYS A 232 2.91 6.49 17.76
C LYS A 232 1.90 7.40 18.47
N ALA A 233 2.34 8.18 19.45
CA ALA A 233 1.50 9.12 20.18
C ALA A 233 1.17 10.35 19.30
N ALA A 234 2.15 10.86 18.56
CA ALA A 234 1.94 11.93 17.59
C ALA A 234 0.93 11.52 16.50
N ASP A 235 1.06 10.32 15.93
CA ASP A 235 0.14 9.77 14.93
C ASP A 235 -1.29 9.65 15.47
N ALA A 236 -1.46 9.25 16.74
CA ALA A 236 -2.77 9.14 17.36
C ALA A 236 -3.45 10.51 17.53
N LEU A 237 -2.69 11.53 17.94
CA LEU A 237 -3.18 12.90 18.07
C LEU A 237 -3.52 13.53 16.71
N GLY A 238 -2.64 13.36 15.72
CA GLY A 238 -2.88 13.83 14.36
C GLY A 238 -4.11 13.19 13.72
N LEU A 239 -4.29 11.88 13.93
CA LEU A 239 -5.48 11.18 13.47
C LEU A 239 -6.75 11.69 14.17
N LEU A 240 -6.72 11.94 15.48
CA LEU A 240 -7.87 12.49 16.21
C LEU A 240 -8.25 13.88 15.67
N ALA A 241 -7.25 14.75 15.47
CA ALA A 241 -7.48 16.09 14.90
C ALA A 241 -8.10 16.00 13.50
N LEU A 242 -7.59 15.11 12.64
CA LEU A 242 -8.11 14.90 11.29
C LEU A 242 -9.57 14.40 11.31
N VAL A 243 -9.89 13.35 12.07
CA VAL A 243 -11.24 12.77 12.06
C VAL A 243 -12.29 13.65 12.74
N ALA A 244 -11.85 14.52 13.66
CA ALA A 244 -12.72 15.49 14.33
C ALA A 244 -13.07 16.71 13.45
N ASP A 245 -12.47 16.81 12.25
CA ASP A 245 -12.68 17.93 11.32
C ASP A 245 -13.18 17.46 9.94
N GLN A 246 -12.65 16.35 9.40
CA GLN A 246 -12.86 15.96 7.99
C GLN A 246 -14.34 15.83 7.57
N ASP A 247 -15.20 15.31 8.45
CA ASP A 247 -16.59 14.96 8.14
C ASP A 247 -17.61 15.88 8.83
N VAL A 248 -17.15 16.91 9.53
CA VAL A 248 -18.02 17.77 10.34
C VAL A 248 -17.78 19.24 10.03
N GLU A 249 -18.81 20.04 10.24
CA GLU A 249 -18.75 21.49 10.12
C GLU A 249 -19.58 22.12 11.23
N PRO A 250 -19.34 23.39 11.60
CA PRO A 250 -20.23 24.12 12.49
C PRO A 250 -21.69 24.09 11.99
N ALA A 251 -22.64 24.12 12.93
CA ALA A 251 -24.06 24.26 12.59
C ALA A 251 -24.34 25.56 11.79
N GLU A 252 -25.50 25.64 11.11
CA GLU A 252 -25.85 26.67 10.10
C GLU A 252 -25.84 28.14 10.58
N ASP A 253 -25.66 28.32 11.88
CA ASP A 253 -25.73 29.56 12.64
C ASP A 253 -24.74 29.54 13.83
N SER A 254 -23.67 28.76 13.70
CA SER A 254 -22.59 28.62 14.69
C SER A 254 -21.22 28.76 14.02
N ASP A 255 -20.22 29.21 14.79
CA ASP A 255 -18.80 29.15 14.44
C ASP A 255 -18.07 27.96 15.11
N GLY A 256 -18.84 27.03 15.69
CA GLY A 256 -18.38 25.83 16.40
C GLY A 256 -17.95 26.07 17.85
N ARG A 257 -17.75 27.33 18.27
CA ARG A 257 -17.28 27.64 19.64
C ARG A 257 -18.35 27.40 20.71
N ASP A 258 -19.61 27.38 20.31
CA ASP A 258 -20.74 27.02 21.17
C ASP A 258 -20.93 25.50 21.32
N GLY A 259 -20.09 24.70 20.64
CA GLY A 259 -20.15 23.24 20.68
C GLY A 259 -21.21 22.63 19.76
N ARG A 260 -21.83 23.41 18.87
CA ARG A 260 -22.79 22.91 17.88
C ARG A 260 -22.12 22.58 16.55
N TRP A 261 -22.24 21.32 16.17
CA TRP A 261 -21.62 20.70 15.01
C TRP A 261 -22.67 19.92 14.21
N ARG A 262 -22.33 19.63 12.95
CA ARG A 262 -23.13 18.72 12.12
C ARG A 262 -22.21 17.95 11.19
N ILE A 263 -22.68 16.79 10.75
CA ILE A 263 -22.00 16.03 9.71
C ILE A 263 -22.20 16.75 8.37
N THR A 264 -21.10 17.00 7.67
CA THR A 264 -21.09 17.66 6.36
C THR A 264 -21.82 16.82 5.32
N LYS A 265 -22.58 17.47 4.43
CA LYS A 265 -23.22 16.78 3.30
C LYS A 265 -22.19 16.52 2.20
N GLY A 266 -21.64 15.31 2.17
CA GLY A 266 -20.70 14.90 1.14
C GLY A 266 -19.68 13.90 1.67
N THR A 267 -18.53 13.84 1.02
CA THR A 267 -17.38 13.06 1.48
C THR A 267 -16.17 13.97 1.37
N ALA A 268 -15.40 14.08 2.45
CA ALA A 268 -14.19 14.88 2.45
C ALA A 268 -13.23 14.43 1.33
N GLU A 269 -12.55 15.38 0.72
CA GLU A 269 -11.43 15.03 -0.16
C GLU A 269 -10.37 14.31 0.65
N ASN A 270 -9.86 13.18 0.14
CA ASN A 270 -8.89 12.33 0.83
C ASN A 270 -9.34 11.80 2.20
N ARG A 271 -10.66 11.65 2.40
CA ARG A 271 -11.25 11.12 3.64
C ARG A 271 -10.56 9.85 4.12
N VAL A 272 -10.10 9.86 5.37
CA VAL A 272 -9.68 8.64 6.07
C VAL A 272 -10.91 7.81 6.38
N ILE A 273 -10.89 6.55 5.98
CA ILE A 273 -12.07 5.67 6.05
C ILE A 273 -12.06 4.77 7.28
N SER A 274 -10.89 4.55 7.90
CA SER A 274 -10.71 3.73 9.09
C SER A 274 -9.59 4.25 9.97
N THR A 275 -9.79 4.20 11.28
CA THR A 275 -8.75 4.50 12.28
C THR A 275 -7.75 3.35 12.49
N VAL A 276 -8.08 2.16 11.98
CA VAL A 276 -7.22 0.96 12.04
C VAL A 276 -6.17 0.99 10.92
N ASP A 277 -6.60 1.39 9.73
CA ASP A 277 -5.73 1.65 8.57
C ASP A 277 -5.98 3.08 8.06
N PRO A 278 -5.23 4.07 8.57
CA PRO A 278 -5.39 5.47 8.19
C PRO A 278 -4.88 5.82 6.79
N GLU A 279 -4.29 4.89 6.03
CA GLU A 279 -3.82 5.12 4.66
C GLU A 279 -4.83 4.61 3.62
N ALA A 280 -5.75 3.71 4.01
CA ALA A 280 -6.84 3.29 3.14
C ALA A 280 -7.77 4.46 2.78
N ARG A 281 -8.18 4.53 1.51
CA ARG A 281 -9.02 5.62 0.98
C ARG A 281 -10.17 5.07 0.15
N HIS A 282 -11.17 5.92 -0.07
CA HIS A 282 -12.18 5.68 -1.11
C HIS A 282 -11.54 5.84 -2.49
N VAL A 283 -11.58 4.79 -3.30
CA VAL A 283 -11.05 4.75 -4.67
C VAL A 283 -12.19 4.75 -5.66
N HIS A 284 -12.17 5.72 -6.58
CA HIS A 284 -13.13 5.81 -7.67
C HIS A 284 -12.47 5.36 -8.97
N LYS A 285 -12.67 4.10 -9.37
CA LYS A 285 -12.17 3.59 -10.66
C LYS A 285 -13.03 4.09 -11.83
N THR A 286 -14.31 4.32 -11.56
CA THR A 286 -15.24 5.01 -12.47
C THR A 286 -16.18 5.88 -11.65
N ARG A 287 -16.98 6.73 -12.32
CA ARG A 287 -18.00 7.56 -11.66
C ARG A 287 -19.02 6.75 -10.82
N SER A 288 -19.23 5.48 -11.14
CA SER A 288 -20.22 4.62 -10.49
C SER A 288 -19.62 3.50 -9.63
N HIS A 289 -18.32 3.22 -9.73
CA HIS A 289 -17.67 2.14 -8.98
C HIS A 289 -16.72 2.70 -7.95
N LYS A 290 -17.17 2.64 -6.69
CA LYS A 290 -16.40 2.95 -5.48
C LYS A 290 -15.88 1.66 -4.88
N GLN A 291 -14.61 1.65 -4.51
CA GLN A 291 -13.94 0.55 -3.81
C GLN A 291 -13.03 1.16 -2.74
N ASP A 292 -12.86 0.47 -1.61
CA ASP A 292 -12.10 0.99 -0.48
C ASP A 292 -10.74 0.30 -0.43
N GLY A 293 -9.67 1.08 -0.24
CA GLY A 293 -8.32 0.57 -0.09
C GLY A 293 -7.24 1.38 -0.78
N TYR A 294 -6.40 0.69 -1.54
CA TYR A 294 -5.14 1.20 -2.09
C TYR A 294 -5.11 1.11 -3.61
N LYS A 295 -4.23 1.88 -4.23
CA LYS A 295 -3.93 1.76 -5.66
C LYS A 295 -2.56 1.14 -5.85
N ALA A 296 -2.51 0.00 -6.51
CA ALA A 296 -1.29 -0.60 -7.01
C ALA A 296 -1.02 -0.07 -8.42
N HIS A 297 0.15 0.54 -8.62
CA HIS A 297 0.63 1.02 -9.90
C HIS A 297 1.74 0.11 -10.40
N LEU A 298 1.72 -0.17 -11.70
CA LEU A 298 2.54 -1.19 -12.34
C LEU A 298 3.22 -0.58 -13.57
N ALA A 299 4.50 -0.87 -13.74
CA ALA A 299 5.20 -0.72 -15.02
C ALA A 299 5.62 -2.11 -15.52
N VAL A 300 5.26 -2.43 -16.76
CA VAL A 300 5.45 -3.76 -17.34
C VAL A 300 6.14 -3.66 -18.69
N GLU A 301 7.12 -4.52 -18.94
CA GLU A 301 7.60 -4.76 -20.31
C GLU A 301 6.68 -5.82 -20.96
N PRO A 302 5.84 -5.43 -21.95
CA PRO A 302 4.74 -6.28 -22.39
C PRO A 302 5.15 -7.52 -23.17
N ALA A 303 6.34 -7.56 -23.79
CA ALA A 303 6.78 -8.72 -24.57
C ALA A 303 7.27 -9.88 -23.68
N THR A 304 7.87 -9.56 -22.54
CA THR A 304 8.38 -10.51 -21.54
C THR A 304 7.38 -10.75 -20.42
N GLY A 305 6.47 -9.80 -20.17
CA GLY A 305 5.55 -9.83 -19.03
C GLY A 305 6.21 -9.48 -17.70
N ILE A 306 7.44 -8.96 -17.72
CA ILE A 306 8.18 -8.62 -16.51
C ILE A 306 7.69 -7.27 -15.97
N TYR A 307 7.31 -7.25 -14.70
CA TYR A 307 7.10 -6.01 -13.94
C TYR A 307 8.45 -5.36 -13.67
N THR A 308 8.70 -4.18 -14.26
CA THR A 308 9.95 -3.42 -14.08
C THR A 308 9.92 -2.58 -12.81
N ALA A 309 8.73 -2.08 -12.45
CA ALA A 309 8.49 -1.37 -11.20
C ALA A 309 7.05 -1.60 -10.72
N VAL A 310 6.86 -1.54 -9.41
CA VAL A 310 5.55 -1.60 -8.76
C VAL A 310 5.53 -0.61 -7.60
N ALA A 311 4.39 0.03 -7.38
CA ALA A 311 4.17 0.91 -6.24
C ALA A 311 2.78 0.70 -5.67
N ILE A 312 2.65 0.70 -4.35
CA ILE A 312 1.36 0.75 -3.66
C ILE A 312 1.25 2.12 -3.02
N ARG A 313 0.16 2.83 -3.33
CA ARG A 313 -0.13 4.16 -2.81
C ARG A 313 -1.55 4.20 -2.21
N PRO A 314 -1.81 5.08 -1.25
CA PRO A 314 -3.18 5.42 -0.87
C PRO A 314 -4.04 5.72 -2.10
N GLY A 315 -5.32 5.36 -2.02
CA GLY A 315 -6.22 5.40 -3.17
C GLY A 315 -6.68 6.79 -3.64
N SER A 316 -6.28 7.86 -2.94
CA SER A 316 -6.64 9.25 -3.26
C SER A 316 -5.52 10.18 -2.82
N GLY A 317 -5.31 11.29 -3.54
CA GLY A 317 -4.30 12.31 -3.26
C GLY A 317 -3.54 12.69 -4.55
N PRO A 318 -3.19 13.98 -4.75
CA PRO A 318 -2.50 14.43 -5.97
C PRO A 318 -1.14 13.73 -6.20
N GLU A 319 -0.41 13.43 -5.13
CA GLU A 319 0.86 12.70 -5.13
C GLU A 319 0.69 11.20 -5.42
N HIS A 320 -0.53 10.66 -5.31
CA HIS A 320 -0.86 9.27 -5.57
C HIS A 320 -1.57 9.07 -6.92
N HIS A 321 -1.80 10.16 -7.64
CA HIS A 321 -2.39 10.12 -8.97
C HIS A 321 -1.45 9.43 -9.97
N GLU A 322 -2.01 8.69 -10.93
CA GLU A 322 -1.29 7.90 -11.93
C GLU A 322 -0.16 8.68 -12.60
N ALA A 323 -0.43 9.89 -13.09
CA ALA A 323 0.59 10.75 -13.70
C ALA A 323 1.75 11.14 -12.76
N ALA A 324 1.51 11.29 -11.46
CA ALA A 324 2.58 11.59 -10.50
C ALA A 324 3.44 10.34 -10.26
N VAL A 325 2.78 9.20 -10.00
CA VAL A 325 3.42 7.91 -9.71
C VAL A 325 4.15 7.35 -10.95
N ALA A 326 3.73 7.71 -12.16
CA ALA A 326 4.40 7.33 -13.41
C ALA A 326 5.89 7.69 -13.42
N LEU A 327 6.24 8.86 -12.87
CA LEU A 327 7.61 9.33 -12.81
C LEU A 327 8.45 8.47 -11.86
N ASP A 328 7.88 8.10 -10.71
CA ASP A 328 8.52 7.20 -9.74
C ASP A 328 8.74 5.79 -10.33
N LEU A 329 7.73 5.26 -11.03
CA LEU A 329 7.80 3.92 -11.64
C LEU A 329 8.89 3.81 -12.71
N LEU A 330 9.21 4.92 -13.37
CA LEU A 330 10.20 4.98 -14.44
C LEU A 330 11.56 5.51 -13.96
N ALA A 331 11.70 5.85 -12.67
CA ALA A 331 12.93 6.44 -12.13
C ALA A 331 14.16 5.54 -12.30
N ASP A 332 14.00 4.21 -12.17
CA ASP A 332 15.11 3.29 -12.38
C ASP A 332 15.40 3.01 -13.86
N ASP A 333 14.45 3.35 -14.74
CA ASP A 333 14.63 3.38 -16.19
C ASP A 333 15.21 4.75 -16.64
N ASP A 334 15.58 5.68 -15.73
CA ASP A 334 16.11 7.02 -16.07
C ASP A 334 17.41 6.97 -16.91
N GLN A 335 18.08 5.82 -16.99
CA GLN A 335 19.25 5.61 -17.87
C GLN A 335 18.87 5.16 -19.29
N GLU A 336 17.62 4.78 -19.52
CA GLU A 336 17.11 4.37 -20.83
C GLU A 336 16.40 5.56 -21.50
N THR A 337 16.86 5.98 -22.68
CA THR A 337 16.15 6.94 -23.53
C THR A 337 15.20 6.21 -24.50
N ASP A 338 14.33 6.96 -25.19
CA ASP A 338 13.52 6.44 -26.32
C ASP A 338 12.48 5.36 -26.00
N LEU A 339 12.11 5.21 -24.72
CA LEU A 339 11.06 4.30 -24.29
C LEU A 339 9.70 4.65 -24.93
N ASP A 340 8.97 3.62 -25.35
CA ASP A 340 7.58 3.70 -25.76
C ASP A 340 6.69 3.48 -24.53
N LEU A 341 6.11 4.57 -24.02
CA LEU A 341 5.28 4.57 -22.81
C LEU A 341 3.81 4.46 -23.17
N PHE A 342 3.17 3.38 -22.74
CA PHE A 342 1.74 3.12 -22.94
C PHE A 342 1.00 3.31 -21.62
N GLY A 343 -0.20 3.87 -21.67
CA GLY A 343 -1.00 4.12 -20.47
C GLY A 343 -2.36 4.70 -20.82
N ASP A 344 -3.26 4.70 -19.84
CA ASP A 344 -4.54 5.38 -19.97
C ASP A 344 -4.40 6.91 -19.89
N THR A 345 -5.54 7.60 -19.92
CA THR A 345 -5.61 9.06 -19.84
C THR A 345 -5.08 9.61 -18.51
N ALA A 346 -5.20 8.88 -17.40
CA ALA A 346 -4.79 9.36 -16.09
C ALA A 346 -3.26 9.51 -15.97
N TYR A 347 -2.49 8.80 -16.81
CA TYR A 347 -1.03 8.98 -16.92
C TYR A 347 -0.63 10.24 -17.70
N GLY A 348 -1.52 10.80 -18.51
CA GLY A 348 -1.23 11.86 -19.47
C GLY A 348 -1.41 13.30 -18.96
N SER A 349 -1.09 13.60 -17.70
CA SER A 349 -1.14 15.00 -17.24
C SER A 349 -0.11 15.86 -17.99
N GLY A 350 -0.38 17.16 -18.13
CA GLY A 350 0.54 18.07 -18.85
C GLY A 350 1.94 18.10 -18.23
N GLN A 351 2.03 18.13 -16.90
CA GLN A 351 3.31 18.12 -16.19
C GLN A 351 4.06 16.80 -16.36
N ALA A 352 3.38 15.65 -16.22
CA ALA A 352 4.01 14.35 -16.41
C ALA A 352 4.47 14.15 -17.86
N SER A 353 3.62 14.53 -18.82
CA SER A 353 3.96 14.44 -20.25
C SER A 353 5.17 15.29 -20.60
N ALA A 354 5.25 16.52 -20.10
CA ALA A 354 6.42 17.38 -20.30
C ALA A 354 7.69 16.77 -19.69
N ALA A 355 7.61 16.22 -18.48
CA ALA A 355 8.74 15.59 -17.79
C ALA A 355 9.23 14.31 -18.48
N LEU A 356 8.34 13.53 -19.10
CA LEU A 356 8.69 12.31 -19.84
C LEU A 356 9.22 12.62 -21.25
N LEU A 357 8.66 13.63 -21.94
CA LEU A 357 9.18 14.10 -23.22
C LEU A 357 10.56 14.73 -23.08
N ALA A 358 10.83 15.44 -21.97
CA ALA A 358 12.15 15.98 -21.66
C ALA A 358 13.23 14.89 -21.47
N ARG A 359 12.81 13.65 -21.18
CA ARG A 359 13.65 12.45 -21.13
C ARG A 359 13.71 11.69 -22.48
N GLU A 360 13.21 12.29 -23.55
CA GLU A 360 13.20 11.71 -24.91
C GLU A 360 12.35 10.43 -25.03
N HIS A 361 11.39 10.21 -24.12
CA HIS A 361 10.44 9.11 -24.26
C HIS A 361 9.34 9.44 -25.28
N ARG A 362 8.74 8.40 -25.85
CA ARG A 362 7.59 8.48 -26.77
C ARG A 362 6.32 8.10 -26.03
N LEU A 363 5.34 9.01 -26.01
CA LEU A 363 4.10 8.83 -25.25
C LEU A 363 2.96 8.29 -26.12
N PHE A 364 2.38 7.18 -25.70
CA PHE A 364 1.20 6.53 -26.28
C PHE A 364 0.07 6.48 -25.25
N PHE A 365 -0.18 7.61 -24.60
CA PHE A 365 -1.28 7.75 -23.64
C PHE A 365 -2.59 8.03 -24.34
N LYS A 366 -3.67 7.41 -23.84
CA LYS A 366 -5.01 7.65 -24.37
C LYS A 366 -5.40 9.13 -24.13
N PRO A 367 -5.77 9.89 -25.18
CA PRO A 367 -6.16 11.29 -25.01
C PRO A 367 -7.39 11.43 -24.13
N ALA A 368 -7.44 12.52 -23.34
CA ALA A 368 -8.59 12.82 -22.51
C ALA A 368 -9.83 13.12 -23.37
N PRO A 369 -11.04 12.75 -22.90
CA PRO A 369 -12.26 13.22 -23.52
C PRO A 369 -12.27 14.74 -23.56
N LEU A 370 -12.73 15.31 -24.67
CA LEU A 370 -12.95 16.75 -24.77
C LEU A 370 -14.01 17.17 -23.76
N THR A 371 -13.63 18.07 -22.87
CA THR A 371 -14.52 18.67 -21.88
C THR A 371 -14.40 20.18 -21.94
N THR A 372 -15.52 20.86 -21.78
CA THR A 372 -15.55 22.32 -21.68
C THR A 372 -15.41 22.70 -20.21
N ALA A 373 -14.57 23.69 -19.92
CA ALA A 373 -14.33 24.13 -18.54
C ALA A 373 -15.58 24.78 -17.91
N VAL A 374 -16.44 25.37 -18.76
CA VAL A 374 -17.73 25.96 -18.39
C VAL A 374 -18.81 25.51 -19.37
N ALA A 375 -20.06 25.45 -18.91
CA ALA A 375 -21.18 25.12 -19.77
C ALA A 375 -21.26 26.10 -20.96
N GLY A 376 -21.24 25.57 -22.19
CA GLY A 376 -21.21 26.37 -23.43
C GLY A 376 -19.87 27.04 -23.75
N GLY A 377 -18.81 26.73 -23.00
CA GLY A 377 -17.45 27.21 -23.29
C GLY A 377 -16.75 26.44 -24.41
N PHE A 378 -15.52 26.85 -24.71
CA PHE A 378 -14.68 26.20 -25.72
C PHE A 378 -14.03 24.91 -25.19
N SER A 379 -13.89 23.95 -26.07
CA SER A 379 -13.11 22.73 -25.95
C SER A 379 -11.79 22.86 -26.72
N LEU A 380 -10.92 21.86 -26.59
CA LEU A 380 -9.62 21.83 -27.30
C LEU A 380 -9.77 21.88 -28.83
N ASP A 381 -10.87 21.35 -29.37
CA ASP A 381 -11.18 21.35 -30.81
C ASP A 381 -11.55 22.73 -31.37
N ASP A 382 -11.93 23.67 -30.50
CA ASP A 382 -12.28 25.03 -30.93
C ASP A 382 -11.02 25.89 -31.13
N PHE A 383 -9.85 25.46 -30.64
CA PHE A 383 -8.59 26.17 -30.80
C PHE A 383 -7.86 25.75 -32.08
N ALA A 384 -7.25 26.72 -32.77
CA ALA A 384 -6.31 26.41 -33.85
C ALA A 384 -4.92 26.16 -33.26
N ILE A 385 -4.46 24.91 -33.33
CA ILE A 385 -3.19 24.46 -32.77
C ILE A 385 -2.17 24.25 -33.90
N ASP A 386 -1.09 25.04 -33.88
CA ASP A 386 0.09 24.83 -34.72
C ASP A 386 1.20 24.22 -33.86
N THR A 387 1.36 22.90 -33.96
CA THR A 387 2.38 22.15 -33.23
C THR A 387 3.79 22.38 -33.74
N THR A 388 3.95 22.90 -34.97
CA THR A 388 5.27 23.22 -35.55
C THR A 388 5.78 24.56 -35.04
N ALA A 389 4.89 25.55 -34.95
CA ALA A 389 5.21 26.87 -34.40
C ALA A 389 5.12 26.93 -32.87
N GLY A 390 4.56 25.91 -32.22
CA GLY A 390 4.28 25.91 -30.77
C GLY A 390 3.22 26.95 -30.38
N GLN A 391 2.24 27.20 -31.26
CA GLN A 391 1.22 28.23 -31.08
C GLN A 391 -0.17 27.62 -30.92
N VAL A 392 -0.96 28.22 -30.02
CA VAL A 392 -2.37 27.90 -29.83
C VAL A 392 -3.15 29.20 -29.96
N THR A 393 -4.09 29.24 -30.90
CA THR A 393 -4.92 30.42 -31.16
C THR A 393 -6.34 30.16 -30.66
N CYS A 394 -6.84 31.08 -29.83
CA CYS A 394 -8.21 31.04 -29.33
C CYS A 394 -9.23 31.18 -30.47
N PRO A 395 -10.35 30.42 -30.46
CA PRO A 395 -11.50 30.71 -31.31
C PRO A 395 -11.99 32.15 -31.09
N ALA A 396 -12.43 32.80 -32.17
CA ALA A 396 -12.87 34.20 -32.17
C ALA A 396 -14.20 34.44 -31.47
#